data_AF-A0A3L7T826-F1
#
_entry.id   AF-A0A3L7T826-F1
#
_cell.length_a   1.000
_cell.length_b   1.000
_cell.length_c   1.000
_cell.angle_alpha   90.00
_cell.angle_beta   90.00
_cell.angle_gamma   90.00
#
_symmetry.space_group_name_H-M   'P 1'
#
loop_
_entity.id
_entity.type
_entity.pdbx_description
1 polymer ?
#
loop_
_entity_poly.entity_id
_entity_poly.type
_entity_poly.pdbx_seq_one_letter_code
_entity_poly.pdbx_strand_id
1 'polypeptide(L)'
;MIVAMSNLLVHSAAVLLGFSLSIGCGDSATAQAQPQRTTPTSSATASTVTAAPPAPAQTTPVCPIVADPPGVDFGIVEPGTLVSSTIKLINPFDRPVLIKQATPTCTCTTVDMAGKTIPAGGFIEMPMSMKTSRAVGKKFAQISLVFEGIPVPLAVKLDAETAYAVRANPTFVDALAPERMKGFFEVVSNDATAFIVKTVDGRPAQTADGSVMKPATRQVVKYDLTASGLRTGVPPFLIVETDHPKCPVLDLRVRHETTRISPALNFAEFRENIGLISNGSSVECEVELKHAKLLRVDRILANHKEFQATIVDQKSDGDSVLVRFNLRPTGMPAGPFLFTCTLSAGGKSSELWIYGVCR
;
A
#
# COMPACT_ATOMS: atom_id res chain seq x y z
N MET A 1 38.87 -44.69 -30.99
CA MET A 1 39.91 -45.71 -30.81
C MET A 1 40.26 -45.72 -29.32
N ILE A 2 39.91 -46.81 -28.61
CA ILE A 2 40.37 -47.25 -27.27
C ILE A 2 39.94 -46.32 -26.09
N VAL A 3 38.81 -46.56 -25.41
CA VAL A 3 38.54 -47.48 -24.27
C VAL A 3 39.25 -47.08 -22.96
N ALA A 4 38.45 -46.73 -21.95
CA ALA A 4 38.63 -47.19 -20.56
C ALA A 4 37.32 -47.05 -19.76
N MET A 5 36.68 -48.19 -19.49
CA MET A 5 35.63 -48.40 -18.49
C MET A 5 36.25 -48.60 -17.09
N SER A 6 35.48 -48.34 -16.03
CA SER A 6 35.25 -49.22 -14.84
C SER A 6 34.54 -48.40 -13.75
N ASN A 7 33.28 -48.69 -13.40
CA ASN A 7 32.81 -49.60 -12.33
C ASN A 7 33.19 -49.09 -10.92
N LEU A 8 32.33 -49.03 -9.88
CA LEU A 8 31.50 -50.14 -9.38
C LEU A 8 30.65 -49.72 -8.12
N LEU A 9 29.48 -50.38 -7.95
CA LEU A 9 28.70 -50.75 -6.74
C LEU A 9 28.14 -49.66 -5.78
N VAL A 10 26.81 -49.47 -5.64
CA VAL A 10 25.75 -50.24 -4.90
C VAL A 10 25.94 -50.25 -3.38
N HIS A 11 24.94 -49.76 -2.63
CA HIS A 11 24.37 -50.42 -1.45
C HIS A 11 22.90 -49.98 -1.27
N SER A 12 22.00 -50.97 -1.36
CA SER A 12 20.60 -50.91 -0.95
C SER A 12 20.48 -51.04 0.57
N ALA A 13 19.50 -50.39 1.18
CA ALA A 13 18.90 -50.84 2.43
C ALA A 13 17.43 -50.39 2.49
N ALA A 14 16.53 -51.33 2.22
CA ALA A 14 15.13 -51.25 2.54
C ALA A 14 14.91 -51.78 3.97
N VAL A 15 14.07 -51.12 4.76
CA VAL A 15 13.45 -51.72 5.95
C VAL A 15 11.95 -51.45 5.89
N LEU A 16 11.22 -52.56 5.87
CA LEU A 16 9.77 -52.69 5.93
C LEU A 16 9.37 -53.08 7.37
N LEU A 17 8.07 -52.96 7.66
CA LEU A 17 7.28 -53.44 8.83
C LEU A 17 7.12 -52.42 9.97
N GLY A 18 5.92 -52.21 10.54
CA GLY A 18 4.73 -53.04 10.53
C GLY A 18 3.43 -52.29 10.84
N PHE A 19 2.35 -52.87 10.31
CA PHE A 19 0.95 -52.60 10.59
C PHE A 19 0.55 -53.26 11.92
N SER A 20 -0.22 -52.54 12.75
CA SER A 20 -0.99 -53.12 13.86
C SER A 20 -2.41 -52.55 13.83
N LEU A 21 -3.35 -53.35 13.32
CA LEU A 21 -4.78 -53.19 13.52
C LEU A 21 -5.16 -53.82 14.87
N SER A 22 -5.92 -53.11 15.69
CA SER A 22 -6.72 -53.71 16.74
C SER A 22 -8.18 -53.26 16.61
N ILE A 23 -9.01 -54.25 16.31
CA ILE A 23 -10.47 -54.23 16.36
C ILE A 23 -10.87 -54.46 17.83
N GLY A 24 -11.76 -53.63 18.35
CA GLY A 24 -12.43 -53.84 19.64
C GLY A 24 -13.88 -53.40 19.56
N CYS A 25 -14.79 -54.37 19.48
CA CYS A 25 -16.24 -54.20 19.69
C CYS A 25 -16.55 -54.36 21.18
N GLY A 26 -17.53 -53.60 21.68
CA GLY A 26 -18.11 -53.80 23.02
C GLY A 26 -19.11 -52.70 23.40
N ASP A 27 -20.39 -52.95 23.12
CA ASP A 27 -21.55 -52.18 23.57
C ASP A 27 -21.69 -52.14 25.11
N SER A 28 -22.11 -50.99 25.67
CA SER A 28 -23.40 -50.88 26.39
C SER A 28 -23.57 -49.54 27.12
N ALA A 29 -24.69 -48.91 26.78
CA ALA A 29 -25.51 -47.90 27.45
C ALA A 29 -25.14 -47.39 28.86
N THR A 30 -25.17 -46.07 29.03
CA THR A 30 -25.99 -45.43 30.07
C THR A 30 -26.32 -44.00 29.68
N ALA A 31 -27.62 -43.70 29.69
CA ALA A 31 -28.20 -42.39 29.48
C ALA A 31 -27.92 -41.46 30.67
N GLN A 32 -27.65 -40.18 30.42
CA GLN A 32 -27.96 -39.11 31.39
C GLN A 32 -28.07 -37.72 30.72
N ALA A 33 -29.31 -37.24 30.72
CA ALA A 33 -29.80 -35.89 30.99
C ALA A 33 -29.01 -34.66 30.49
N GLN A 34 -29.68 -33.97 29.57
CA GLN A 34 -29.46 -32.63 29.05
C GLN A 34 -29.78 -31.55 30.11
N PRO A 35 -28.93 -30.54 30.37
CA PRO A 35 -29.32 -29.38 31.15
C PRO A 35 -30.01 -28.33 30.26
N GLN A 36 -31.27 -28.05 30.58
CA GLN A 36 -32.07 -26.96 30.05
C GLN A 36 -31.41 -25.59 30.29
N ARG A 37 -31.43 -24.77 29.24
CA ARG A 37 -31.08 -23.36 29.25
C ARG A 37 -32.24 -22.57 29.89
N THR A 38 -32.07 -22.12 31.13
CA THR A 38 -33.00 -21.21 31.80
C THR A 38 -32.72 -19.77 31.39
N THR A 39 -33.71 -19.13 30.78
CA THR A 39 -33.84 -17.68 30.60
C THR A 39 -33.93 -16.95 31.95
N PRO A 40 -33.13 -15.89 32.20
CA PRO A 40 -33.40 -14.98 33.29
C PRO A 40 -34.33 -13.84 32.82
N THR A 41 -35.55 -13.84 33.34
CA THR A 41 -36.46 -12.69 33.36
C THR A 41 -35.90 -11.69 34.37
N SER A 42 -35.42 -10.53 33.90
CA SER A 42 -35.02 -9.41 34.76
C SER A 42 -36.07 -8.30 34.67
N SER A 43 -36.70 -8.05 35.81
CA SER A 43 -37.70 -7.00 36.03
C SER A 43 -37.08 -5.62 35.90
N ALA A 44 -37.61 -4.80 34.99
CA ALA A 44 -37.26 -3.40 34.85
C ALA A 44 -38.03 -2.55 35.88
N THR A 45 -37.32 -2.02 36.88
CA THR A 45 -37.81 -0.95 37.75
C THR A 45 -37.50 0.39 37.09
N ALA A 46 -38.54 1.17 36.79
CA ALA A 46 -38.40 2.50 36.21
C ALA A 46 -37.86 3.49 37.24
N SER A 47 -36.63 3.98 37.05
CA SER A 47 -36.11 5.17 37.73
C SER A 47 -36.21 6.35 36.78
N THR A 48 -37.11 7.28 37.09
CA THR A 48 -37.19 8.61 36.47
C THR A 48 -35.95 9.43 36.84
N VAL A 49 -35.05 9.60 35.88
CA VAL A 49 -33.96 10.58 35.95
C VAL A 49 -34.47 11.89 35.36
N THR A 50 -34.59 12.91 36.22
CA THR A 50 -34.86 14.29 35.81
C THR A 50 -33.72 14.79 34.94
N ALA A 51 -34.00 15.05 33.65
CA ALA A 51 -33.04 15.56 32.69
C ALA A 51 -32.68 17.02 33.02
N ALA A 52 -31.38 17.29 33.19
CA ALA A 52 -30.85 18.65 33.23
C ALA A 52 -31.04 19.34 31.86
N PRO A 53 -31.32 20.65 31.82
CA PRO A 53 -31.46 21.39 30.55
C PRO A 53 -30.19 21.28 29.69
N PRO A 54 -30.31 21.08 28.37
CA PRO A 54 -29.15 21.06 27.49
C PRO A 54 -28.47 22.43 27.51
N ALA A 55 -27.15 22.43 27.75
CA ALA A 55 -26.33 23.62 27.61
C ALA A 55 -26.46 24.17 26.16
N PRO A 56 -26.53 25.50 25.97
CA PRO A 56 -26.65 26.09 24.65
C PRO A 56 -25.47 25.66 23.78
N ALA A 57 -25.78 25.14 22.58
CA ALA A 57 -24.79 24.77 21.59
C ALA A 57 -23.95 26.00 21.22
N GLN A 58 -22.67 25.98 21.58
CA GLN A 58 -21.72 27.01 21.18
C GLN A 58 -21.50 26.89 19.66
N THR A 59 -22.06 27.83 18.90
CA THR A 59 -21.77 27.96 17.46
C THR A 59 -20.30 28.31 17.29
N THR A 60 -19.51 27.37 16.78
CA THR A 60 -18.11 27.60 16.43
C THR A 60 -18.03 28.69 15.36
N PRO A 61 -17.21 29.75 15.54
CA PRO A 61 -17.13 30.83 14.57
C PRO A 61 -16.57 30.31 13.23
N VAL A 62 -17.23 30.66 12.13
CA VAL A 62 -16.87 30.25 10.76
C VAL A 62 -16.07 31.37 10.09
N CYS A 63 -15.07 31.02 9.26
CA CYS A 63 -14.35 32.01 8.47
C CYS A 63 -15.30 32.68 7.46
N PRO A 64 -15.35 34.02 7.37
CA PRO A 64 -16.23 34.72 6.44
C PRO A 64 -15.76 34.69 4.99
N ILE A 65 -14.48 34.38 4.71
CA ILE A 65 -14.01 34.15 3.33
C ILE A 65 -14.50 32.77 2.88
N VAL A 66 -15.09 32.71 1.69
CA VAL A 66 -15.69 31.48 1.15
C VAL A 66 -14.78 30.84 0.12
N ALA A 67 -14.55 29.53 0.25
CA ALA A 67 -13.95 28.69 -0.78
C ALA A 67 -15.05 28.07 -1.64
N ASP A 68 -14.94 28.19 -2.96
CA ASP A 68 -15.88 27.60 -3.92
C ASP A 68 -15.15 26.81 -5.03
N PRO A 69 -15.26 25.46 -5.05
CA PRO A 69 -15.87 24.62 -4.02
C PRO A 69 -15.13 24.70 -2.66
N PRO A 70 -15.75 24.30 -1.54
CA PRO A 70 -15.14 24.38 -0.19
C PRO A 70 -13.96 23.41 0.01
N GLY A 71 -13.80 22.45 -0.89
CA GLY A 71 -12.72 21.47 -0.94
C GLY A 71 -12.76 20.73 -2.26
N VAL A 72 -11.78 19.86 -2.49
CA VAL A 72 -11.65 19.09 -3.73
C VAL A 72 -11.42 17.62 -3.39
N ASP A 73 -12.25 16.75 -3.98
CA ASP A 73 -12.02 15.31 -4.00
C ASP A 73 -11.55 14.91 -5.41
N PHE A 74 -10.35 14.37 -5.51
CA PHE A 74 -9.76 13.91 -6.76
C PHE A 74 -10.20 12.49 -7.13
N GLY A 75 -10.97 11.81 -6.27
CA GLY A 75 -11.41 10.45 -6.47
C GLY A 75 -10.27 9.44 -6.43
N ILE A 76 -10.36 8.39 -7.25
CA ILE A 76 -9.34 7.36 -7.36
C ILE A 76 -8.26 7.81 -8.35
N VAL A 77 -7.01 7.84 -7.90
CA VAL A 77 -5.87 8.35 -8.67
C VAL A 77 -4.68 7.39 -8.60
N GLU A 78 -3.86 7.41 -9.64
CA GLU A 78 -2.69 6.53 -9.73
C GLU A 78 -1.61 6.93 -8.71
N PRO A 79 -0.88 5.98 -8.12
CA PRO A 79 0.16 6.29 -7.13
C PRO A 79 1.28 7.17 -7.68
N GLY A 80 1.71 8.16 -6.89
CA GLY A 80 2.76 9.09 -7.29
C GLY A 80 2.30 10.22 -8.22
N THR A 81 1.03 10.24 -8.62
CA THR A 81 0.49 11.26 -9.54
C THR A 81 0.36 12.61 -8.85
N LEU A 82 0.73 13.67 -9.57
CA LEU A 82 0.43 15.05 -9.22
C LEU A 82 -0.98 15.40 -9.70
N VAL A 83 -1.90 15.60 -8.76
CA VAL A 83 -3.26 16.07 -9.04
C VAL A 83 -3.35 17.56 -8.76
N SER A 84 -4.15 18.29 -9.55
CA SER A 84 -4.25 19.76 -9.45
C SER A 84 -5.69 20.21 -9.64
N SER A 85 -6.08 21.27 -8.94
CA SER A 85 -7.38 21.92 -9.08
C SER A 85 -7.26 23.40 -8.76
N THR A 86 -8.23 24.18 -9.23
CA THR A 86 -8.34 25.62 -8.94
C THR A 86 -9.71 25.88 -8.34
N ILE A 87 -9.74 26.55 -7.19
CA ILE A 87 -10.98 27.00 -6.55
C ILE A 87 -11.00 28.52 -6.46
N LYS A 88 -12.17 29.09 -6.19
CA LYS A 88 -12.32 30.53 -5.92
C LYS A 88 -12.26 30.80 -4.43
N LEU A 89 -11.52 31.84 -4.06
CA LEU A 89 -11.61 32.47 -2.73
C LEU A 89 -12.41 33.76 -2.88
N ILE A 90 -13.58 33.80 -2.24
CA ILE A 90 -14.56 34.87 -2.39
C ILE A 90 -14.53 35.75 -1.13
N ASN A 91 -14.34 37.04 -1.33
CA ASN A 91 -14.35 38.05 -0.29
C ASN A 91 -15.72 38.75 -0.25
N PRO A 92 -16.54 38.52 0.79
CA PRO A 92 -17.85 39.16 0.89
C PRO A 92 -17.78 40.61 1.41
N PHE A 93 -16.61 41.09 1.85
CA PHE A 93 -16.46 42.44 2.40
C PHE A 93 -16.41 43.48 1.30
N ASP A 94 -16.79 44.71 1.65
CA ASP A 94 -16.69 45.92 0.83
C ASP A 94 -15.27 46.53 0.80
N ARG A 95 -14.29 45.82 1.39
CA ARG A 95 -12.87 46.17 1.43
C ARG A 95 -12.01 45.01 0.93
N PRO A 96 -10.83 45.27 0.36
CA PRO A 96 -9.88 44.22 0.00
C PRO A 96 -9.40 43.45 1.24
N VAL A 97 -9.09 42.17 1.06
CA VAL A 97 -8.56 41.28 2.12
C VAL A 97 -7.24 40.67 1.68
N LEU A 98 -6.18 40.90 2.47
CA LEU A 98 -4.85 40.32 2.27
C LEU A 98 -4.77 38.91 2.86
N ILE A 99 -4.22 37.97 2.11
CA ILE A 99 -3.86 36.63 2.58
C ILE A 99 -2.48 36.71 3.24
N LYS A 100 -2.42 36.59 4.57
CA LYS A 100 -1.16 36.62 5.34
C LYS A 100 -0.36 35.34 5.20
N GLN A 101 -1.05 34.20 5.16
CA GLN A 101 -0.41 32.90 5.16
C GLN A 101 -1.28 31.88 4.41
N ALA A 102 -0.62 30.98 3.67
CA ALA A 102 -1.22 29.81 3.06
C ALA A 102 -0.32 28.61 3.36
N THR A 103 -0.75 27.75 4.27
CA THR A 103 0.09 26.66 4.77
C THR A 103 -0.58 25.31 4.60
N PRO A 104 0.00 24.40 3.80
CA PRO A 104 -0.48 23.04 3.71
C PRO A 104 -0.11 22.23 4.96
N THR A 105 -0.92 21.22 5.30
CA THR A 105 -0.65 20.29 6.41
C THR A 105 0.37 19.20 6.07
N CYS A 106 0.66 18.99 4.78
CA CYS A 106 1.69 18.06 4.32
C CYS A 106 2.63 18.77 3.33
N THR A 107 3.86 18.26 3.22
CA THR A 107 4.82 18.64 2.18
C THR A 107 4.40 18.18 0.78
N CYS A 108 3.38 17.32 0.70
CA CYS A 108 2.82 16.78 -0.53
C CYS A 108 1.91 17.76 -1.30
N THR A 109 1.47 18.84 -0.65
CA THR A 109 0.55 19.85 -1.23
C THR A 109 1.30 21.14 -1.52
N THR A 110 1.07 21.70 -2.71
CA THR A 110 1.64 22.99 -3.13
C THR A 110 0.53 24.01 -3.30
N VAL A 111 0.75 25.20 -2.74
CA VAL A 111 -0.13 26.37 -2.87
C VAL A 111 0.71 27.62 -2.69
N ASP A 112 0.42 28.66 -3.48
CA ASP A 112 1.10 29.95 -3.40
C ASP A 112 0.08 31.08 -3.38
N MET A 113 -0.36 31.45 -2.18
CA MET A 113 -1.38 32.49 -1.99
C MET A 113 -0.98 33.57 -0.99
N ALA A 114 0.13 33.39 -0.26
CA ALA A 114 0.57 34.38 0.72
C ALA A 114 0.95 35.70 0.02
N GLY A 115 0.53 36.83 0.58
CA GLY A 115 0.74 38.16 0.02
C GLY A 115 -0.25 38.57 -1.07
N LYS A 116 -1.14 37.68 -1.53
CA LYS A 116 -2.18 38.03 -2.51
C LYS A 116 -3.36 38.70 -1.83
N THR A 117 -4.02 39.62 -2.55
CA THR A 117 -5.18 40.37 -2.07
C THR A 117 -6.43 39.97 -2.84
N ILE A 118 -7.50 39.64 -2.11
CA ILE A 118 -8.83 39.41 -2.68
C ILE A 118 -9.55 40.76 -2.79
N PRO A 119 -10.02 41.18 -3.98
CA PRO A 119 -10.75 42.45 -4.14
C PRO A 119 -12.02 42.51 -3.28
N ALA A 120 -12.49 43.72 -2.99
CA ALA A 120 -13.79 43.95 -2.32
C ALA A 120 -14.93 43.34 -3.14
N GLY A 121 -15.79 42.54 -2.51
CA GLY A 121 -16.91 41.83 -3.15
C GLY A 121 -16.50 40.85 -4.26
N GLY A 122 -15.20 40.63 -4.45
CA GLY A 122 -14.63 39.90 -5.57
C GLY A 122 -14.11 38.52 -5.17
N PHE A 123 -13.41 37.89 -6.12
CA PHE A 123 -12.73 36.63 -5.88
C PHE A 123 -11.34 36.62 -6.51
N ILE A 124 -10.51 35.68 -6.06
CA ILE A 124 -9.29 35.28 -6.76
C ILE A 124 -9.29 33.77 -6.94
N GLU A 125 -8.56 33.31 -7.95
CA GLU A 125 -8.29 31.90 -8.17
C GLU A 125 -7.17 31.42 -7.26
N MET A 126 -7.38 30.28 -6.62
CA MET A 126 -6.39 29.57 -5.83
C MET A 126 -6.02 28.26 -6.52
N PRO A 127 -4.98 28.25 -7.37
CA PRO A 127 -4.43 27.02 -7.89
C PRO A 127 -3.73 26.25 -6.76
N MET A 128 -3.99 24.96 -6.68
CA MET A 128 -3.36 24.05 -5.72
C MET A 128 -3.11 22.69 -6.35
N SER A 129 -2.09 22.00 -5.86
CA SER A 129 -1.76 20.66 -6.31
C SER A 129 -1.34 19.78 -5.15
N MET A 130 -1.54 18.47 -5.31
CA MET A 130 -1.14 17.45 -4.34
C MET A 130 -0.44 16.31 -5.07
N LYS A 131 0.78 15.97 -4.67
CA LYS A 131 1.46 14.75 -5.11
C LYS A 131 0.99 13.59 -4.24
N THR A 132 0.29 12.64 -4.83
CA THR A 132 -0.16 11.45 -4.10
C THR A 132 1.02 10.56 -3.73
N SER A 133 0.94 9.87 -2.59
CA SER A 133 1.98 8.90 -2.21
C SER A 133 1.99 7.72 -3.18
N ARG A 134 3.10 6.99 -3.26
CA ARG A 134 3.13 5.69 -3.96
C ARG A 134 2.38 4.58 -3.20
N ALA A 135 2.12 4.79 -1.91
CA ALA A 135 1.27 3.92 -1.10
C ALA A 135 -0.19 4.00 -1.52
N VAL A 136 -0.83 2.83 -1.67
CA VAL A 136 -2.28 2.71 -1.88
C VAL A 136 -3.04 3.10 -0.61
N GLY A 137 -4.16 3.80 -0.76
CA GLY A 137 -5.06 4.17 0.32
C GLY A 137 -5.57 5.60 0.21
N LYS A 138 -6.46 5.97 1.12
CA LYS A 138 -7.01 7.33 1.20
C LYS A 138 -5.97 8.30 1.74
N LYS A 139 -5.92 9.49 1.15
CA LYS A 139 -5.08 10.60 1.53
C LYS A 139 -5.95 11.83 1.71
N PHE A 140 -5.64 12.55 2.78
CA PHE A 140 -6.26 13.80 3.17
C PHE A 140 -5.14 14.82 3.33
N ALA A 141 -5.33 16.01 2.76
CA ALA A 141 -4.52 17.18 3.02
C ALA A 141 -5.44 18.38 3.27
N GLN A 142 -4.91 19.38 3.98
CA GLN A 142 -5.62 20.62 4.23
C GLN A 142 -4.69 21.80 3.99
N ILE A 143 -5.22 22.85 3.38
CA ILE A 143 -4.57 24.15 3.29
C ILE A 143 -5.24 25.08 4.29
N SER A 144 -4.44 25.64 5.21
CA SER A 144 -4.86 26.66 6.16
C SER A 144 -4.51 28.04 5.62
N LEU A 145 -5.52 28.89 5.45
CA LEU A 145 -5.40 30.27 4.99
C LEU A 145 -5.67 31.23 6.15
N VAL A 146 -4.72 32.12 6.42
CA VAL A 146 -4.87 33.19 7.41
C VAL A 146 -4.99 34.52 6.67
N PHE A 147 -5.96 35.33 7.04
CA PHE A 147 -6.23 36.62 6.39
C PHE A 147 -6.02 37.78 7.36
N GLU A 148 -5.74 38.96 6.80
CA GLU A 148 -5.60 40.17 7.59
C GLU A 148 -6.91 40.62 8.25
N GLY A 149 -6.89 40.74 9.58
CA GLY A 149 -8.04 41.21 10.35
C GLY A 149 -9.19 40.21 10.45
N ILE A 150 -8.95 38.93 10.09
CA ILE A 150 -9.93 37.84 10.23
C ILE A 150 -9.35 36.81 11.21
N PRO A 151 -9.96 36.61 12.39
CA PRO A 151 -9.38 35.79 13.45
C PRO A 151 -9.50 34.28 13.21
N VAL A 152 -10.42 33.86 12.33
CA VAL A 152 -10.66 32.44 12.02
C VAL A 152 -10.02 32.09 10.68
N PRO A 153 -9.08 31.12 10.62
CA PRO A 153 -8.50 30.68 9.36
C PRO A 153 -9.53 29.93 8.51
N LEU A 154 -9.36 29.98 7.19
CA LEU A 154 -10.11 29.13 6.26
C LEU A 154 -9.34 27.84 6.02
N ALA A 155 -10.01 26.70 6.19
CA ALA A 155 -9.45 25.39 5.88
C ALA A 155 -10.06 24.86 4.57
N VAL A 156 -9.21 24.61 3.57
CA VAL A 156 -9.62 23.97 2.30
C VAL A 156 -9.10 22.53 2.31
N LYS A 157 -10.00 21.56 2.13
CA LYS A 157 -9.68 20.13 2.17
C LYS A 157 -9.40 19.59 0.78
N LEU A 158 -8.41 18.70 0.69
CA LEU A 158 -8.05 17.94 -0.50
C LEU A 158 -8.12 16.46 -0.14
N ASP A 159 -8.91 15.69 -0.88
CA ASP A 159 -9.08 14.25 -0.70
C ASP A 159 -8.67 13.51 -1.98
N ALA A 160 -8.01 12.35 -1.84
CA ALA A 160 -7.73 11.44 -2.93
C ALA A 160 -7.59 10.01 -2.43
N GLU A 161 -8.05 9.02 -3.19
CA GLU A 161 -7.74 7.61 -2.97
C GLU A 161 -6.67 7.17 -3.96
N THR A 162 -5.47 6.93 -3.47
CA THR A 162 -4.43 6.31 -4.29
C THR A 162 -4.77 4.84 -4.48
N ALA A 163 -4.97 4.41 -5.73
CA ALA A 163 -5.11 3.00 -6.05
C ALA A 163 -4.54 2.69 -7.44
N TYR A 164 -4.10 1.45 -7.62
CA TYR A 164 -3.76 0.94 -8.93
C TYR A 164 -5.01 0.77 -9.80
N ALA A 165 -4.85 0.84 -11.13
CA ALA A 165 -5.93 0.58 -12.08
C ALA A 165 -6.48 -0.86 -11.98
N VAL A 166 -5.66 -1.80 -11.49
CA VAL A 166 -6.07 -3.16 -11.15
C VAL A 166 -5.85 -3.38 -9.65
N ARG A 167 -6.86 -3.92 -8.94
CA ARG A 167 -6.81 -4.17 -7.50
C ARG A 167 -7.10 -5.62 -7.16
N ALA A 168 -6.33 -6.17 -6.23
CA ALA A 168 -6.60 -7.47 -5.64
C ALA A 168 -7.59 -7.39 -4.46
N ASN A 169 -8.44 -8.41 -4.36
CA ASN A 169 -9.36 -8.61 -3.25
C ASN A 169 -9.27 -10.08 -2.76
N PRO A 170 -8.84 -10.34 -1.51
CA PRO A 170 -8.27 -9.37 -0.56
C PRO A 170 -6.95 -8.75 -1.04
N THR A 171 -6.51 -7.65 -0.40
CA THR A 171 -5.22 -6.99 -0.70
C THR A 171 -4.00 -7.71 -0.09
N PHE A 172 -4.23 -8.86 0.56
CA PHE A 172 -3.21 -9.67 1.20
C PHE A 172 -3.56 -11.15 1.05
N VAL A 173 -2.56 -12.01 1.10
CA VAL A 173 -2.73 -13.46 1.24
C VAL A 173 -2.46 -13.84 2.68
N ASP A 174 -3.41 -14.50 3.34
CA ASP A 174 -3.19 -15.07 4.67
C ASP A 174 -2.72 -16.52 4.53
N ALA A 175 -1.46 -16.75 4.91
CA ALA A 175 -0.80 -18.04 4.85
C ALA A 175 -0.31 -18.48 6.24
N LEU A 176 -0.95 -18.01 7.33
CA LEU A 176 -0.56 -18.40 8.69
C LEU A 176 -0.90 -19.86 9.02
N ALA A 177 -1.71 -20.53 8.20
CA ALA A 177 -2.03 -21.94 8.35
C ALA A 177 -1.55 -22.73 7.11
N PRO A 178 -0.99 -23.95 7.26
CA PRO A 178 -0.42 -24.72 6.16
C PRO A 178 -1.37 -24.93 4.95
N GLU A 179 -2.66 -25.12 5.21
CA GLU A 179 -3.69 -25.30 4.18
C GLU A 179 -3.96 -24.04 3.35
N ARG A 180 -3.55 -22.86 3.82
CA ARG A 180 -3.72 -21.57 3.13
C ARG A 180 -2.50 -21.14 2.30
N MET A 181 -1.49 -22.01 2.21
CA MET A 181 -0.32 -21.83 1.34
C MET A 181 -0.68 -21.84 -0.16
N LYS A 182 -1.86 -22.36 -0.51
CA LYS A 182 -2.44 -22.34 -1.86
C LYS A 182 -3.86 -21.82 -1.78
N GLY A 183 -4.33 -21.18 -2.84
CA GLY A 183 -5.69 -20.65 -2.85
C GLY A 183 -5.94 -19.75 -4.05
N PHE A 184 -6.88 -18.83 -3.87
CA PHE A 184 -7.30 -17.90 -4.89
C PHE A 184 -7.47 -16.49 -4.34
N PHE A 185 -7.32 -15.51 -5.22
CA PHE A 185 -7.71 -14.12 -4.96
C PHE A 185 -8.40 -13.55 -6.20
N GLU A 186 -9.21 -12.53 -6.00
CA GLU A 186 -9.83 -11.80 -7.10
C GLU A 186 -8.94 -10.62 -7.50
N VAL A 187 -8.86 -10.32 -8.80
CA VAL A 187 -8.32 -9.05 -9.31
C VAL A 187 -9.36 -8.38 -10.19
N VAL A 188 -9.56 -7.09 -9.98
CA VAL A 188 -10.61 -6.28 -10.63
C VAL A 188 -9.99 -5.02 -11.22
N SER A 189 -10.41 -4.65 -12.42
CA SER A 189 -10.11 -3.35 -13.02
C SER A 189 -11.03 -2.28 -12.43
N ASN A 190 -10.43 -1.20 -11.95
CA ASN A 190 -11.12 -0.02 -11.43
C ASN A 190 -11.52 0.96 -12.55
N ASP A 191 -10.91 0.86 -13.73
CA ASP A 191 -11.14 1.74 -14.87
C ASP A 191 -11.95 1.08 -16.01
N ALA A 192 -12.51 -0.10 -15.74
CA ALA A 192 -13.27 -0.93 -16.67
C ALA A 192 -12.49 -1.44 -17.90
N THR A 193 -11.17 -1.27 -17.94
CA THR A 193 -10.32 -1.85 -18.99
C THR A 193 -10.12 -3.35 -18.73
N ALA A 194 -10.41 -4.17 -19.74
CA ALA A 194 -10.11 -5.60 -19.68
C ALA A 194 -8.60 -5.83 -19.70
N PHE A 195 -8.14 -6.81 -18.92
CA PHE A 195 -6.71 -7.17 -18.82
C PHE A 195 -6.56 -8.68 -18.67
N ILE A 196 -5.34 -9.17 -18.79
CA ILE A 196 -4.90 -10.54 -18.51
C ILE A 196 -3.89 -10.48 -17.36
N VAL A 197 -4.07 -11.35 -16.37
CA VAL A 197 -3.00 -11.64 -15.42
C VAL A 197 -2.01 -12.58 -16.10
N LYS A 198 -0.77 -12.11 -16.33
CA LYS A 198 0.27 -12.85 -17.06
C LYS A 198 0.96 -13.85 -16.16
N THR A 199 1.46 -13.39 -15.03
CA THR A 199 2.22 -14.22 -14.09
C THR A 199 1.82 -13.95 -12.64
N VAL A 200 1.91 -14.99 -11.83
CA VAL A 200 1.85 -14.93 -10.37
C VAL A 200 3.16 -15.47 -9.83
N ASP A 201 3.92 -14.57 -9.21
CA ASP A 201 5.20 -14.83 -8.58
C ASP A 201 6.19 -15.52 -9.54
N GLY A 202 6.30 -14.97 -10.75
CA GLY A 202 7.21 -15.45 -11.81
C GLY A 202 6.73 -16.65 -12.61
N ARG A 203 5.56 -17.23 -12.29
CA ARG A 203 4.99 -18.37 -13.04
C ARG A 203 3.76 -17.96 -13.84
N PRO A 204 3.46 -18.64 -14.96
CA PRO A 204 2.22 -18.40 -15.72
C PRO A 204 1.00 -18.45 -14.81
N ALA A 205 0.17 -17.41 -14.87
CA ALA A 205 -1.04 -17.34 -14.07
C ALA A 205 -2.09 -18.34 -14.58
N GLN A 206 -2.92 -18.81 -13.66
CA GLN A 206 -4.00 -19.75 -13.95
C GLN A 206 -5.28 -19.30 -13.25
N THR A 207 -6.41 -19.62 -13.87
CA THR A 207 -7.74 -19.47 -13.27
C THR A 207 -7.94 -20.50 -12.14
N ALA A 208 -9.07 -20.41 -11.45
CA ALA A 208 -9.36 -21.30 -10.32
C ALA A 208 -9.36 -22.80 -10.69
N ASP A 209 -9.83 -23.13 -11.89
CA ASP A 209 -9.87 -24.47 -12.48
C ASP A 209 -8.54 -24.89 -13.16
N GLY A 210 -7.52 -24.02 -13.17
CA GLY A 210 -6.22 -24.29 -13.77
C GLY A 210 -6.11 -23.93 -15.26
N SER A 211 -7.15 -23.35 -15.85
CA SER A 211 -7.14 -22.87 -17.23
C SER A 211 -6.25 -21.62 -17.42
N VAL A 212 -5.90 -21.34 -18.67
CA VAL A 212 -5.13 -20.13 -19.04
C VAL A 212 -5.99 -18.87 -18.85
N MET A 213 -5.38 -17.80 -18.35
CA MET A 213 -6.03 -16.50 -18.17
C MET A 213 -6.49 -15.90 -19.50
N LYS A 214 -7.63 -15.20 -19.50
CA LYS A 214 -8.21 -14.53 -20.67
C LYS A 214 -8.56 -13.08 -20.33
N PRO A 215 -8.62 -12.17 -21.31
CA PRO A 215 -9.01 -10.79 -21.07
C PRO A 215 -10.34 -10.68 -20.35
N ALA A 216 -10.35 -10.02 -19.18
CA ALA A 216 -11.56 -9.72 -18.42
C ALA A 216 -11.31 -8.53 -17.49
N THR A 217 -12.39 -7.86 -17.06
CA THR A 217 -12.34 -6.79 -16.06
C THR A 217 -12.32 -7.32 -14.62
N ARG A 218 -12.62 -8.61 -14.42
CA ARG A 218 -12.62 -9.31 -13.15
C ARG A 218 -12.13 -10.75 -13.37
N GLN A 219 -11.15 -11.19 -12.58
CA GLN A 219 -10.53 -12.51 -12.72
C GLN A 219 -10.28 -13.13 -11.34
N VAL A 220 -10.54 -14.43 -11.20
CA VAL A 220 -10.15 -15.21 -10.02
C VAL A 220 -8.86 -15.96 -10.35
N VAL A 221 -7.81 -15.66 -9.59
CA VAL A 221 -6.44 -16.08 -9.88
C VAL A 221 -5.96 -17.05 -8.82
N LYS A 222 -5.38 -18.15 -9.27
CA LYS A 222 -4.74 -19.14 -8.39
C LYS A 222 -3.38 -18.66 -7.90
N TYR A 223 -3.08 -18.91 -6.63
CA TYR A 223 -1.74 -18.76 -6.06
C TYR A 223 -1.26 -20.06 -5.41
N ASP A 224 0.06 -20.23 -5.37
CA ASP A 224 0.73 -21.31 -4.64
C ASP A 224 2.09 -20.81 -4.11
N LEU A 225 2.14 -20.52 -2.81
CA LEU A 225 3.31 -19.98 -2.11
C LEU A 225 4.40 -21.02 -1.85
N THR A 226 4.13 -22.30 -2.13
CA THR A 226 5.11 -23.39 -1.96
C THR A 226 6.06 -23.52 -3.14
N ALA A 227 5.74 -22.85 -4.25
CA ALA A 227 6.46 -22.96 -5.52
C ALA A 227 6.68 -21.58 -6.15
N SER A 228 7.24 -20.64 -5.41
CA SER A 228 7.61 -19.31 -5.92
C SER A 228 8.61 -19.42 -7.07
N GLY A 229 8.38 -18.67 -8.15
CA GLY A 229 9.33 -18.55 -9.28
C GLY A 229 10.36 -17.44 -9.09
N LEU A 230 10.20 -16.57 -8.08
CA LEU A 230 11.07 -15.42 -7.85
C LEU A 230 12.09 -15.65 -6.74
N ARG A 231 11.79 -16.51 -5.76
CA ARG A 231 12.68 -16.74 -4.61
C ARG A 231 12.44 -18.08 -3.94
N THR A 232 13.40 -18.51 -3.15
CA THR A 232 13.24 -19.65 -2.25
C THR A 232 12.44 -19.27 -1.00
N GLY A 233 11.48 -20.12 -0.63
CA GLY A 233 10.62 -19.92 0.55
C GLY A 233 9.50 -18.89 0.33
N VAL A 234 8.64 -18.76 1.34
CA VAL A 234 7.42 -17.92 1.26
C VAL A 234 7.78 -16.45 1.03
N PRO A 235 7.37 -15.83 -0.08
CA PRO A 235 7.67 -14.43 -0.36
C PRO A 235 6.89 -13.51 0.59
N PRO A 236 7.46 -12.37 1.02
CA PRO A 236 6.70 -11.40 1.82
C PRO A 236 5.62 -10.68 1.01
N PHE A 237 5.75 -10.66 -0.31
CA PHE A 237 4.81 -10.06 -1.25
C PHE A 237 4.61 -11.02 -2.42
N LEU A 238 3.37 -11.36 -2.73
CA LEU A 238 3.02 -12.10 -3.93
C LEU A 238 2.96 -11.12 -5.09
N ILE A 239 3.87 -11.23 -6.05
CA ILE A 239 3.95 -10.33 -7.19
C ILE A 239 3.04 -10.82 -8.32
N VAL A 240 2.21 -9.93 -8.85
CA VAL A 240 1.24 -10.25 -9.91
C VAL A 240 1.51 -9.34 -11.08
N GLU A 241 1.87 -9.93 -12.22
CA GLU A 241 2.08 -9.22 -13.47
C GLU A 241 0.77 -9.19 -14.28
N THR A 242 0.41 -8.03 -14.84
CA THR A 242 -0.71 -7.91 -15.77
C THR A 242 -0.29 -7.21 -17.07
N ASP A 243 -1.11 -7.32 -18.12
CA ASP A 243 -0.96 -6.55 -19.35
C ASP A 243 -1.72 -5.21 -19.30
N HIS A 244 -2.30 -4.86 -18.15
CA HIS A 244 -3.02 -3.61 -17.99
C HIS A 244 -2.04 -2.42 -18.15
N PRO A 245 -2.31 -1.46 -19.06
CA PRO A 245 -1.36 -0.39 -19.39
C PRO A 245 -0.98 0.49 -18.20
N LYS A 246 -1.92 0.66 -17.25
CA LYS A 246 -1.75 1.45 -16.02
C LYS A 246 -1.43 0.63 -14.76
N CYS A 247 -1.30 -0.70 -14.89
CA CYS A 247 -0.97 -1.57 -13.76
C CYS A 247 -0.21 -2.81 -14.25
N PRO A 248 1.00 -2.64 -14.81
CA PRO A 248 1.78 -3.77 -15.33
C PRO A 248 2.15 -4.77 -14.22
N VAL A 249 2.18 -4.32 -12.97
CA VAL A 249 2.51 -5.13 -11.80
C VAL A 249 1.87 -4.57 -10.54
N LEU A 250 1.36 -5.47 -9.69
CA LEU A 250 0.90 -5.18 -8.34
C LEU A 250 1.40 -6.25 -7.36
N ASP A 251 1.23 -6.00 -6.07
CA ASP A 251 1.60 -6.92 -5.01
C ASP A 251 0.44 -7.21 -4.05
N LEU A 252 0.47 -8.40 -3.44
CA LEU A 252 -0.32 -8.72 -2.26
C LEU A 252 0.62 -9.04 -1.10
N ARG A 253 0.43 -8.39 0.05
CA ARG A 253 1.18 -8.75 1.26
C ARG A 253 0.89 -10.19 1.64
N VAL A 254 1.92 -11.01 1.81
CA VAL A 254 1.76 -12.37 2.34
C VAL A 254 1.93 -12.33 3.85
N ARG A 255 0.95 -12.84 4.58
CA ARG A 255 1.01 -13.00 6.04
C ARG A 255 1.40 -14.45 6.34
N HIS A 256 2.67 -14.63 6.67
CA HIS A 256 3.25 -15.91 7.06
C HIS A 256 4.29 -15.66 8.16
N GLU A 257 4.53 -16.62 9.04
CA GLU A 257 5.46 -16.49 10.18
C GLU A 257 6.86 -16.00 9.76
N THR A 258 7.38 -16.47 8.63
CA THR A 258 8.71 -16.10 8.10
C THR A 258 8.76 -14.76 7.35
N THR A 259 7.61 -14.11 7.16
CA THR A 259 7.53 -12.94 6.27
C THR A 259 7.40 -11.62 7.03
N ARG A 260 7.45 -11.63 8.36
CA ARG A 260 7.36 -10.41 9.18
C ARG A 260 8.46 -9.41 8.78
N ILE A 261 8.07 -8.16 8.51
CA ILE A 261 8.99 -7.08 8.15
C ILE A 261 9.08 -6.13 9.35
N SER A 262 10.28 -5.98 9.90
CA SER A 262 10.57 -5.14 11.07
C SER A 262 11.88 -4.37 10.85
N PRO A 263 11.88 -3.31 10.03
CA PRO A 263 13.10 -2.56 9.73
C PRO A 263 13.55 -1.72 10.94
N ALA A 264 14.85 -1.50 11.06
CA ALA A 264 15.45 -0.60 12.04
C ALA A 264 15.32 0.90 11.68
N LEU A 265 15.13 1.19 10.38
CA LEU A 265 14.73 2.49 9.86
C LEU A 265 13.21 2.51 9.68
N ASN A 266 12.56 3.57 10.16
CA ASN A 266 11.11 3.70 10.13
C ASN A 266 10.64 4.15 8.74
N PHE A 267 10.55 3.22 7.80
CA PHE A 267 9.98 3.53 6.49
C PHE A 267 8.49 3.86 6.60
N ALA A 268 8.03 4.84 5.80
CA ALA A 268 6.61 5.07 5.60
C ALA A 268 5.95 3.86 4.91
N GLU A 269 6.66 3.24 3.97
CA GLU A 269 6.28 2.00 3.27
C GLU A 269 7.49 1.07 3.18
N PHE A 270 7.28 -0.23 3.40
CA PHE A 270 8.37 -1.21 3.38
C PHE A 270 8.71 -1.76 2.00
N ARG A 271 8.08 -1.22 0.95
CA ARG A 271 8.25 -1.66 -0.42
C ARG A 271 8.02 -0.54 -1.42
N GLU A 272 8.65 -0.64 -2.58
CA GLU A 272 8.43 0.24 -3.73
C GLU A 272 8.07 -0.57 -4.98
N ASN A 273 7.03 -0.11 -5.67
CA ASN A 273 6.64 -0.59 -6.99
C ASN A 273 7.33 0.29 -8.05
N ILE A 274 8.25 -0.31 -8.81
CA ILE A 274 8.94 0.42 -9.88
C ILE A 274 8.32 0.19 -11.26
N GLY A 275 7.19 -0.50 -11.32
CA GLY A 275 6.39 -0.67 -12.53
C GLY A 275 7.11 -1.49 -13.60
N LEU A 276 6.94 -1.05 -14.85
CA LEU A 276 7.62 -1.60 -16.02
C LEU A 276 8.93 -0.84 -16.25
N ILE A 277 10.04 -1.56 -16.38
CA ILE A 277 11.37 -0.99 -16.63
C ILE A 277 12.10 -1.78 -17.71
N SER A 278 12.96 -1.11 -18.49
CA SER A 278 13.82 -1.76 -19.47
C SER A 278 15.29 -1.73 -19.07
N ASN A 279 16.05 -2.72 -19.52
CA ASN A 279 17.50 -2.76 -19.29
C ASN A 279 18.17 -1.46 -19.76
N GLY A 280 19.09 -0.96 -18.94
CA GLY A 280 19.81 0.28 -19.20
C GLY A 280 19.03 1.55 -18.88
N SER A 281 17.71 1.49 -18.66
CA SER A 281 16.89 2.63 -18.21
C SER A 281 17.01 2.84 -16.70
N SER A 282 16.73 4.04 -16.23
CA SER A 282 16.69 4.35 -14.80
C SER A 282 15.28 4.74 -14.37
N VAL A 283 14.89 4.32 -13.16
CA VAL A 283 13.65 4.76 -12.51
C VAL A 283 14.00 5.47 -11.21
N GLU A 284 13.44 6.66 -11.02
CA GLU A 284 13.54 7.37 -9.75
C GLU A 284 12.51 6.83 -8.76
N CYS A 285 13.02 6.39 -7.61
CA CYS A 285 12.27 5.91 -6.48
C CYS A 285 12.33 6.95 -5.36
N GLU A 286 11.26 7.04 -4.58
CA GLU A 286 11.18 7.92 -3.42
C GLU A 286 10.76 7.09 -2.22
N VAL A 287 11.51 7.18 -1.12
CA VAL A 287 11.15 6.53 0.13
C VAL A 287 11.23 7.54 1.27
N GLU A 288 10.21 7.55 2.12
CA GLU A 288 10.16 8.41 3.30
C GLU A 288 10.60 7.64 4.55
N LEU A 289 11.54 8.21 5.29
CA LEU A 289 11.94 7.77 6.62
C LEU A 289 11.27 8.65 7.67
N LYS A 290 10.31 8.08 8.40
CA LYS A 290 9.56 8.75 9.47
C LYS A 290 10.41 8.91 10.73
N HIS A 291 10.23 10.03 11.42
CA HIS A 291 10.95 10.33 12.67
C HIS A 291 12.49 10.23 12.52
N ALA A 292 12.97 10.46 11.30
CA ALA A 292 14.38 10.48 10.96
C ALA A 292 15.05 11.79 11.39
N LYS A 293 14.28 12.86 11.61
CA LYS A 293 14.74 14.21 11.96
C LYS A 293 15.82 14.68 10.96
N LEU A 294 17.07 14.73 11.40
CA LEU A 294 18.24 15.14 10.61
C LEU A 294 19.11 13.96 10.16
N LEU A 295 18.63 12.72 10.32
CA LEU A 295 19.31 11.52 9.87
C LEU A 295 19.48 11.56 8.35
N ARG A 296 20.69 11.24 7.87
CA ARG A 296 20.98 11.15 6.44
C ARG A 296 21.26 9.70 6.06
N VAL A 297 20.71 9.27 4.94
CA VAL A 297 21.09 7.99 4.32
C VAL A 297 22.44 8.18 3.66
N ASP A 298 23.45 7.48 4.17
CA ASP A 298 24.81 7.53 3.65
C ASP A 298 25.01 6.56 2.48
N ARG A 299 24.22 5.48 2.42
CA ARG A 299 24.40 4.43 1.42
C ARG A 299 23.09 3.75 1.05
N ILE A 300 22.98 3.39 -0.22
CA ILE A 300 21.99 2.46 -0.74
C ILE A 300 22.68 1.36 -1.55
N LEU A 301 22.26 0.11 -1.37
CA LEU A 301 22.78 -1.05 -2.11
C LEU A 301 21.60 -1.87 -2.63
N ALA A 302 21.55 -2.13 -3.94
CA ALA A 302 20.63 -3.13 -4.49
C ALA A 302 21.16 -4.54 -4.19
N ASN A 303 20.39 -5.36 -3.50
CA ASN A 303 20.73 -6.76 -3.21
C ASN A 303 20.34 -7.67 -4.39
N HIS A 304 20.63 -7.22 -5.61
CA HIS A 304 20.45 -7.97 -6.84
C HIS A 304 21.59 -7.60 -7.82
N LYS A 305 22.32 -8.59 -8.32
CA LYS A 305 23.55 -8.39 -9.10
C LYS A 305 23.35 -7.59 -10.40
N GLU A 306 22.14 -7.65 -10.95
CA GLU A 306 21.74 -6.96 -12.19
C GLU A 306 21.06 -5.61 -11.94
N PHE A 307 21.09 -5.09 -10.70
CA PHE A 307 20.59 -3.76 -10.39
C PHE A 307 21.69 -2.88 -9.77
N GLN A 308 21.68 -1.62 -10.16
CA GLN A 308 22.44 -0.57 -9.49
C GLN A 308 21.48 0.40 -8.80
N ALA A 309 21.83 0.83 -7.60
CA ALA A 309 21.11 1.83 -6.84
C ALA A 309 22.01 3.04 -6.57
N THR A 310 21.48 4.25 -6.71
CA THR A 310 22.26 5.48 -6.46
C THR A 310 21.37 6.54 -5.83
N ILE A 311 21.80 7.12 -4.70
CA ILE A 311 21.08 8.23 -4.06
C ILE A 311 21.18 9.45 -4.97
N VAL A 312 20.04 10.08 -5.24
CA VAL A 312 19.92 11.29 -6.07
C VAL A 312 19.82 12.52 -5.18
N ASP A 313 18.90 12.50 -4.21
CA ASP A 313 18.59 13.64 -3.36
C ASP A 313 18.00 13.17 -2.02
N GLN A 314 18.08 14.00 -0.99
CA GLN A 314 17.45 13.77 0.30
C GLN A 314 16.98 15.10 0.90
N LYS A 315 15.71 15.17 1.31
CA LYS A 315 15.12 16.38 1.90
C LYS A 315 14.49 16.07 3.26
N SER A 316 14.92 16.79 4.29
CA SER A 316 14.29 16.77 5.62
C SER A 316 13.20 17.85 5.71
N ASP A 317 12.12 17.54 6.43
CA ASP A 317 11.10 18.51 6.84
C ASP A 317 11.16 18.84 8.35
N GLY A 318 12.19 18.37 9.05
CA GLY A 318 12.38 18.52 10.49
C GLY A 318 11.96 17.31 11.32
N ASP A 319 11.07 16.45 10.83
CA ASP A 319 10.70 15.17 11.46
C ASP A 319 11.01 13.97 10.57
N SER A 320 10.70 14.04 9.29
CA SER A 320 10.88 12.97 8.31
C SER A 320 11.89 13.35 7.25
N VAL A 321 12.45 12.34 6.58
CA VAL A 321 13.43 12.51 5.50
C VAL A 321 12.94 11.77 4.27
N LEU A 322 12.68 12.51 3.20
CA LEU A 322 12.38 11.94 1.89
C LEU A 322 13.69 11.67 1.16
N VAL A 323 13.92 10.42 0.78
CA VAL A 323 15.12 9.96 0.08
C VAL A 323 14.74 9.61 -1.35
N ARG A 324 15.37 10.27 -2.32
CA ARG A 324 15.27 9.94 -3.74
C ARG A 324 16.48 9.14 -4.18
N PHE A 325 16.24 8.05 -4.89
CA PHE A 325 17.31 7.23 -5.44
C PHE A 325 16.91 6.67 -6.81
N ASN A 326 17.89 6.49 -7.68
CA ASN A 326 17.70 5.84 -8.96
C ASN A 326 17.97 4.34 -8.84
N LEU A 327 17.13 3.54 -9.47
CA LEU A 327 17.37 2.12 -9.75
C LEU A 327 17.55 1.92 -11.25
N ARG A 328 18.56 1.13 -11.60
CA ARG A 328 18.90 0.83 -12.99
C ARG A 328 19.20 -0.67 -13.17
N PRO A 329 18.39 -1.41 -13.94
CA PRO A 329 18.75 -2.75 -14.37
C PRO A 329 19.89 -2.71 -15.39
N THR A 330 20.92 -3.52 -15.19
CA THR A 330 22.13 -3.60 -16.04
C THR A 330 22.20 -4.86 -16.88
N GLY A 331 21.30 -5.81 -16.66
CA GLY A 331 21.26 -7.10 -17.37
C GLY A 331 20.14 -8.00 -16.87
N MET A 332 19.04 -7.42 -16.40
CA MET A 332 17.94 -8.14 -15.77
C MET A 332 17.15 -8.95 -16.81
N PRO A 333 16.92 -10.27 -16.62
CA PRO A 333 16.05 -11.06 -17.48
C PRO A 333 14.65 -10.46 -17.60
N ALA A 334 14.01 -10.68 -18.75
CA ALA A 334 12.63 -10.31 -18.93
C ALA A 334 11.75 -11.11 -17.96
N GLY A 335 11.07 -10.43 -17.05
CA GLY A 335 10.17 -11.06 -16.09
C GLY A 335 9.81 -10.12 -14.94
N PRO A 336 8.84 -10.50 -14.10
CA PRO A 336 8.67 -9.88 -12.80
C PRO A 336 9.91 -10.14 -11.93
N PHE A 337 10.15 -9.27 -10.96
CA PHE A 337 11.21 -9.44 -9.98
C PHE A 337 10.81 -8.93 -8.60
N LEU A 338 11.49 -9.45 -7.58
CA LEU A 338 11.36 -9.06 -6.19
C LEU A 338 12.72 -9.21 -5.50
N PHE A 339 13.28 -8.13 -4.99
CA PHE A 339 14.54 -8.13 -4.22
C PHE A 339 14.52 -7.00 -3.18
N THR A 340 15.60 -6.84 -2.41
CA THR A 340 15.71 -5.76 -1.42
C THR A 340 16.79 -4.74 -1.79
N CYS A 341 16.56 -3.48 -1.45
CA CYS A 341 17.60 -2.47 -1.35
C CYS A 341 17.95 -2.27 0.13
N THR A 342 19.22 -2.37 0.48
CA THR A 342 19.73 -2.03 1.81
C THR A 342 19.97 -0.53 1.87
N LEU A 343 19.29 0.18 2.78
CA LEU A 343 19.58 1.58 3.12
C LEU A 343 20.32 1.63 4.44
N SER A 344 21.44 2.35 4.48
CA SER A 344 22.23 2.60 5.70
C SER A 344 22.14 4.08 6.09
N ALA A 345 21.87 4.32 7.37
CA ALA A 345 21.76 5.66 7.94
C ALA A 345 22.08 5.63 9.44
N GLY A 346 23.02 6.47 9.90
CA GLY A 346 23.33 6.65 11.32
C GLY A 346 23.71 5.35 12.04
N GLY A 347 24.48 4.48 11.37
CA GLY A 347 24.89 3.17 11.90
C GLY A 347 23.81 2.09 11.89
N LYS A 348 22.58 2.40 11.47
CA LYS A 348 21.51 1.43 11.24
C LYS A 348 21.44 1.06 9.77
N SER A 349 20.94 -0.14 9.48
CA SER A 349 20.61 -0.55 8.12
C SER A 349 19.23 -1.20 8.09
N SER A 350 18.52 -1.06 6.99
CA SER A 350 17.23 -1.71 6.78
C SER A 350 16.98 -2.01 5.32
N GLU A 351 16.16 -3.03 5.08
CA GLU A 351 15.80 -3.48 3.75
C GLU A 351 14.48 -2.86 3.31
N LEU A 352 14.50 -2.24 2.13
CA LEU A 352 13.33 -1.81 1.38
C LEU A 352 13.07 -2.82 0.27
N TRP A 353 11.88 -3.39 0.20
CA TRP A 353 11.53 -4.33 -0.87
C TRP A 353 11.30 -3.59 -2.19
N ILE A 354 11.87 -4.09 -3.28
CA ILE A 354 11.71 -3.54 -4.62
C ILE A 354 11.06 -4.61 -5.49
N TYR A 355 10.02 -4.23 -6.22
CA TYR A 355 9.41 -5.10 -7.21
C TYR A 355 8.99 -4.36 -8.46
N GLY A 356 8.91 -5.09 -9.56
CA GLY A 356 8.61 -4.55 -10.87
C GLY A 356 8.64 -5.64 -11.94
N VAL A 357 8.63 -5.24 -13.20
CA VAL A 357 8.75 -6.12 -14.36
C VAL A 357 9.80 -5.54 -15.31
N CYS A 358 10.77 -6.35 -15.70
CA CYS A 358 11.75 -6.00 -16.71
C CYS A 358 11.24 -6.42 -18.11
N ARG A 359 11.27 -5.52 -19.11
CA ARG A 359 10.96 -5.81 -20.51
C ARG A 359 11.94 -5.19 -21.49
#